data_AF-A0A316P6H0-F1
#
_entry.id   AF-A0A316P6H0-F1
#
_cell.length_a   1.000
_cell.length_b   1.000
_cell.length_c   1.000
_cell.angle_alpha   90.00
_cell.angle_beta   90.00
_cell.angle_gamma   90.00
#
_symmetry.space_group_name_H-M   'P 1'
#
loop_
_entity.id
_entity.type
_entity.pdbx_description
1 polymer ?
#
loop_
_entity_poly.entity_id
_entity_poly.type
_entity_poly.pdbx_seq_one_letter_code
_entity_poly.pdbx_strand_id
1 'polypeptide(L)' 'MAYNNKNHIRKREHAVLITRQYYEPGRQDRCLKWVWKKYIRDLFHVEYATYLTWLREERKRTQQDIRQLTLFD' A
#
# COMPACT_ATOMS: atom_id res chain seq x y z
N MET A 1 -13.67 -22.44 -2.76
CA MET A 1 -13.86 -21.01 -3.11
C MET A 1 -12.52 -20.41 -3.50
N ALA A 2 -12.28 -20.15 -4.78
CA ALA A 2 -11.13 -19.34 -5.18
C ALA A 2 -11.40 -17.90 -4.75
N TYR A 3 -10.78 -17.46 -3.65
CA TYR A 3 -10.84 -16.07 -3.21
C TYR A 3 -10.41 -15.19 -4.38
N ASN A 4 -11.24 -14.23 -4.80
CA ASN A 4 -11.01 -13.41 -5.99
C ASN A 4 -9.86 -12.42 -5.76
N ASN A 5 -8.64 -12.96 -5.71
CA ASN A 5 -7.39 -12.34 -5.30
C ASN A 5 -7.06 -11.12 -6.19
N LYS A 6 -7.47 -11.16 -7.47
CA LYS A 6 -7.20 -10.10 -8.45
C LYS A 6 -7.78 -8.73 -8.04
N ASN A 7 -9.01 -8.69 -7.52
CA ASN A 7 -9.60 -7.41 -7.09
C ASN A 7 -8.93 -6.87 -5.81
N HIS A 8 -8.57 -7.76 -4.90
CA HIS A 8 -7.86 -7.38 -3.68
C HIS A 8 -6.45 -6.83 -3.99
N ILE A 9 -5.71 -7.48 -4.89
CA ILE A 9 -4.41 -7.00 -5.38
C ILE A 9 -4.54 -5.62 -6.01
N ARG A 10 -5.52 -5.43 -6.91
CA ARG A 10 -5.76 -4.12 -7.55
C ARG A 10 -6.06 -3.00 -6.55
N LYS A 11 -6.88 -3.28 -5.53
CA LYS A 11 -7.16 -2.32 -4.45
C LYS A 11 -5.90 -1.94 -3.68
N ARG A 12 -5.05 -2.92 -3.36
CA ARG A 12 -3.76 -2.67 -2.70
C ARG A 12 -2.84 -1.81 -3.55
N GLU A 13 -2.63 -2.18 -4.81
CA GLU A 13 -1.72 -1.46 -5.72
C GLU A 13 -2.18 0.00 -5.87
N HIS A 14 -3.47 0.22 -6.04
CA HIS A 14 -4.04 1.57 -6.11
C HIS A 14 -3.83 2.35 -4.80
N ALA A 15 -4.08 1.73 -3.65
CA ALA A 15 -3.85 2.36 -2.35
C ALA A 15 -2.37 2.75 -2.13
N VAL A 16 -1.43 1.91 -2.59
CA VAL A 16 0.01 2.19 -2.55
C VAL A 16 0.35 3.38 -3.45
N LEU A 17 -0.20 3.43 -4.67
CA LEU A 17 0.05 4.52 -5.62
C LEU A 17 -0.41 5.87 -5.06
N ILE A 18 -1.65 5.95 -4.55
CA ILE A 18 -2.17 7.14 -3.87
C ILE A 18 -1.25 7.52 -2.70
N THR A 19 -0.83 6.53 -1.92
CA THR A 19 0.07 6.78 -0.80
C THR A 19 1.37 7.40 -1.27
N ARG A 20 2.04 6.83 -2.27
CA ARG A 20 3.30 7.39 -2.81
C ARG A 20 3.14 8.78 -3.41
N GLN A 21 1.98 9.09 -3.98
CA GLN A 21 1.71 10.38 -4.60
C GLN A 21 1.48 11.50 -3.57
N TYR A 22 0.80 11.21 -2.45
CA TYR A 22 0.39 12.24 -1.49
C TYR A 22 1.16 12.21 -0.17
N TYR A 23 1.82 11.10 0.16
CA TYR A 23 2.65 10.98 1.36
C TYR A 23 4.01 11.67 1.11
N GLU A 24 4.29 12.70 1.91
CA GLU A 24 5.58 13.37 1.91
C GLU A 24 6.29 13.10 3.25
N PRO A 25 7.42 12.36 3.27
CA PRO A 25 8.15 12.11 4.50
C PRO A 25 8.68 13.43 5.08
N GLY A 26 8.43 13.67 6.36
CA GLY A 26 8.85 14.89 7.06
C GLY A 26 7.78 15.98 7.16
N ARG A 27 6.65 15.87 6.45
CA ARG A 27 5.48 16.75 6.64
C ARG A 27 4.41 16.08 7.49
N GLN A 28 4.19 16.60 8.70
CA GLN A 28 3.14 16.07 9.60
C GLN A 28 1.73 16.26 9.03
N ASP A 29 1.49 17.34 8.27
CA ASP A 29 0.21 17.61 7.62
C ASP A 29 -0.16 16.56 6.56
N ARG A 30 0.83 15.91 5.93
CA ARG A 30 0.65 14.89 4.89
C ARG A 30 1.10 13.50 5.36
N CYS A 31 0.74 13.15 6.59
CA CYS A 31 1.01 11.83 7.15
C CYS A 31 0.14 10.72 6.52
N LEU A 32 0.55 9.46 6.72
CA LEU A 32 -0.19 8.27 6.24
C LEU A 32 -1.65 8.25 6.70
N LYS A 33 -1.92 8.71 7.93
CA LYS A 33 -3.28 8.78 8.48
C LYS A 33 -4.13 9.81 7.75
N TRP A 34 -3.55 10.94 7.34
CA TRP A 34 -4.23 11.97 6.55
C TRP A 34 -4.59 11.44 5.16
N VAL A 35 -3.61 10.84 4.46
CA VAL A 35 -3.84 10.20 3.15
C VAL A 35 -4.93 9.13 3.23
N TRP A 36 -4.87 8.28 4.26
CA TRP A 36 -5.90 7.26 4.49
C TRP A 36 -7.28 7.88 4.67
N LYS A 37 -7.39 8.89 5.55
CA LYS A 37 -8.67 9.54 5.85
C LYS A 37 -9.25 10.26 4.63
N LYS A 38 -8.41 10.88 3.80
CA LYS A 38 -8.84 11.70 2.65
C LYS A 38 -9.16 10.90 1.40
N TYR A 39 -8.39 9.84 1.10
CA TYR A 39 -8.49 9.12 -0.18
C TYR A 39 -8.87 7.66 0.00
N ILE A 40 -8.20 6.94 0.92
CA ILE A 40 -8.35 5.47 1.02
C ILE A 40 -9.68 5.08 1.66
N ARG A 41 -10.10 5.80 2.71
CA ARG A 41 -11.35 5.53 3.44
C ARG A 41 -12.57 5.68 2.54
N ASP A 42 -12.56 6.69 1.67
CA ASP A 42 -13.67 6.98 0.76
C ASP A 42 -13.71 5.98 -0.40
N LEU A 43 -12.56 5.68 -1.01
CA LEU A 43 -12.48 4.79 -2.18
C LEU A 43 -12.67 3.30 -1.86
N PHE A 44 -12.11 2.83 -0.74
CA PHE A 44 -12.03 1.40 -0.45
C PHE A 44 -12.83 0.98 0.79
N HIS A 45 -13.32 1.94 1.59
CA HIS A 45 -14.03 1.70 2.85
C HIS A 45 -13.30 0.73 3.79
N VAL A 46 -11.96 0.84 3.83
CA VAL A 46 -11.12 0.01 4.70
C VAL A 46 -10.66 0.76 5.94
N GLU A 47 -10.53 0.01 7.03
CA GLU A 47 -9.95 0.52 8.26
C GLU A 47 -8.47 0.88 8.11
N TYR A 48 -7.99 1.75 8.98
CA TYR A 48 -6.60 2.19 8.96
C TYR A 48 -5.62 1.02 9.18
N ALA A 49 -5.98 0.05 10.01
CA ALA A 49 -5.17 -1.15 10.25
C ALA A 49 -4.97 -1.97 8.96
N THR A 50 -6.05 -2.20 8.20
CA THR A 50 -6.00 -2.89 6.89
C THR A 50 -5.11 -2.16 5.91
N TYR A 51 -5.24 -0.84 5.83
CA TYR A 51 -4.39 0.00 5.00
C TYR A 51 -2.89 -0.12 5.38
N LEU A 52 -2.55 -0.10 6.66
CA LEU A 52 -1.17 -0.30 7.10
C LEU A 52 -0.64 -1.70 6.74
N THR A 53 -1.47 -2.73 6.86
CA THR A 53 -1.12 -4.09 6.44
C THR A 53 -0.80 -4.14 4.94
N TRP A 54 -1.59 -3.46 4.11
CA TRP A 54 -1.32 -3.36 2.67
C TRP A 54 0.03 -2.71 2.37
N LEU A 55 0.37 -1.60 3.03
CA LEU A 55 1.67 -0.95 2.87
C LEU A 55 2.84 -1.83 3.33
N ARG A 56 2.66 -2.58 4.43
CA ARG A 56 3.67 -3.52 4.93
C ARG A 56 3.91 -4.65 3.96
N GLU A 57 2.85 -5.23 3.40
CA GLU A 57 2.96 -6.30 2.42
C GLU A 57 3.61 -5.82 1.11
N GLU A 58 3.31 -4.61 0.66
CA GLU A 58 4.01 -4.00 -0.47
C GLU A 58 5.51 -3.86 -0.19
N ARG A 59 5.89 -3.36 0.99
CA ARG A 59 7.30 -3.25 1.39
C ARG A 59 8.00 -4.62 1.41
N LYS A 60 7.32 -5.67 1.87
CA LYS A 60 7.85 -7.04 1.84
C LYS A 60 8.04 -7.53 0.40
N ARG A 61 7.08 -7.26 -0.50
CA ARG A 61 7.15 -7.62 -1.91
C ARG A 61 8.34 -6.95 -2.59
N THR A 62 8.53 -5.63 -2.41
CA THR A 62 9.69 -4.91 -2.93
C THR A 62 11.00 -5.47 -2.40
N GLN A 63 11.07 -5.79 -1.11
CA GLN A 63 12.29 -6.37 -0.51
C GLN A 63 12.62 -7.77 -1.03
N GLN A 64 11.59 -8.59 -1.28
CA GLN A 64 11.75 -9.92 -1.84
C GLN A 64 12.17 -9.86 -3.32
N ASP A 65 11.60 -8.92 -4.09
CA ASP A 65 11.98 -8.68 -5.48
C ASP A 65 13.44 -8.28 -5.62
N ILE A 66 13.91 -7.32 -4.82
CA ILE A 66 15.33 -6.92 -4.76
C ILE A 66 16.23 -8.12 -4.43
N ARG A 67 15.83 -8.97 -3.48
CA ARG A 67 16.62 -10.17 -3.11
C ARG A 67 16.69 -11.20 -4.23
N GLN A 68 15.64 -11.35 -5.03
CA GLN A 68 15.64 -12.24 -6.19
C GLN A 68 16.54 -11.70 -7.30
N LEU A 69 16.53 -10.39 -7.55
CA LEU A 69 17.43 -9.74 -8.51
C LEU A 69 18.91 -9.93 -8.17
N THR A 70 19.28 -9.89 -6.89
CA THR A 70 20.67 -10.08 -6.43
C THR A 70 21.12 -11.55 -6.34
N LEU A 71 20.23 -12.51 -6.61
CA LEU A 71 20.55 -13.95 -6.50
C LEU A 71 21.11 -14.55 -7.80
N PHE A 72 21.02 -13.81 -8.91
CA PHE A 72 21.42 -14.26 -10.24
C PHE A 72 22.66 -13.51 -10.79
N ASP A 73 23.37 -12.77 -9.94
CA ASP A 73 24.68 -12.13 -10.21
C ASP A 73 25.78 -12.92 -9.46
#